data_AF-A0A081SDH8-F1
#
_entry.id   AF-A0A081SDH8-F1
#
_cell.length_a   1.000
_cell.length_b   1.000
_cell.length_c   1.000
_cell.angle_alpha   90.00
_cell.angle_beta   90.00
_cell.angle_gamma   90.00
#
_symmetry.space_group_name_H-M   'P 1'
#
loop_
_entity.id
_entity.type
_entity.pdbx_description
1 polymer ?
#
loop_
_entity_poly.entity_id
_entity_poly.type
_entity_poly.pdbx_seq_one_letter_code
_entity_poly.pdbx_strand_id
1 'polypeptide(L)'
;LRHAGFASVLPKAPIINVSSDFSPVRKEMEIKNILTRQKPDAIFASDDLTAILVIKIAQELGISVPEELKVIGYDGTYFIENYYPQLATIKQPLEEIACLTVDLLLQKIEGKEVATTGYFLPVTLLPGKSI
;
A
#
# COMPACT_ATOMS: atom_id res chain seq x y z
N LEU A 1 -2.06 10.49 4.06
CA LEU A 1 -3.23 9.82 4.70
C LEU A 1 -2.89 8.44 5.26
N ARG A 2 -2.24 7.54 4.49
CA ARG A 2 -1.82 6.18 4.95
C ARG A 2 -1.05 6.18 6.29
N HIS A 3 0.00 7.01 6.40
CA HIS A 3 0.76 7.19 7.64
C HIS A 3 -0.13 7.55 8.83
N ALA A 4 -0.98 8.58 8.70
CA ALA A 4 -1.83 9.05 9.78
C ALA A 4 -2.83 7.98 10.23
N GLY A 5 -3.43 7.26 9.27
CA GLY A 5 -4.32 6.13 9.56
C GLY A 5 -3.59 5.03 10.35
N PHE A 6 -2.41 4.61 9.89
CA PHE A 6 -1.59 3.62 10.61
C PHE A 6 -1.23 4.09 12.03
N ALA A 7 -0.71 5.31 12.17
CA ALA A 7 -0.32 5.86 13.47
C ALA A 7 -1.50 6.01 14.44
N SER A 8 -2.71 6.26 13.94
CA SER A 8 -3.91 6.37 14.78
C SER A 8 -4.33 5.03 15.41
N VAL A 9 -4.04 3.91 14.73
CA VAL A 9 -4.40 2.56 15.19
C VAL A 9 -3.24 1.91 15.95
N LEU A 10 -2.01 2.11 15.48
CA LEU A 10 -0.78 1.54 16.04
C LEU A 10 0.22 2.66 16.42
N PRO A 11 -0.07 3.49 17.43
CA PRO A 11 0.74 4.68 17.75
C PRO A 11 2.17 4.37 18.24
N LYS A 12 2.42 3.13 18.67
CA LYS A 12 3.74 2.67 19.14
C LYS A 12 4.52 1.92 18.07
N ALA A 13 3.90 1.54 16.96
CA ALA A 13 4.57 0.81 15.91
C ALA A 13 5.54 1.75 15.15
N PRO A 14 6.74 1.28 14.78
CA PRO A 14 7.69 2.09 14.04
C PRO A 14 7.14 2.40 12.63
N ILE A 15 7.35 3.63 12.17
CA ILE A 15 7.06 4.03 10.80
C ILE A 15 8.40 4.33 10.12
N ILE A 16 8.73 3.54 9.11
CA ILE A 16 10.01 3.62 8.42
C ILE A 16 9.78 4.15 7.02
N ASN A 17 10.46 5.26 6.68
CA ASN A 17 10.38 5.84 5.35
C ASN A 17 11.42 5.20 4.44
N VAL A 18 10.98 4.55 3.37
CA VAL A 18 11.83 4.06 2.29
C VAL A 18 11.55 4.92 1.06
N SER A 19 12.53 5.74 0.66
CA SER A 19 12.32 6.72 -0.41
C SER A 19 11.91 6.05 -1.73
N SER A 20 10.95 6.68 -2.42
CA SER A 20 10.57 6.34 -3.80
C SER A 20 11.69 6.57 -4.80
N ASP A 21 12.63 7.47 -4.48
CA ASP A 21 13.71 7.87 -5.39
C ASP A 21 14.90 6.90 -5.35
N PHE A 22 14.84 5.89 -4.48
CA PHE A 22 15.86 4.87 -4.43
C PHE A 22 15.80 3.97 -5.67
N SER A 23 16.99 3.62 -6.18
CA SER A 23 17.10 2.56 -7.16
C SER A 23 16.54 1.25 -6.60
N PRO A 24 16.07 0.31 -7.45
CA PRO A 24 15.54 -0.97 -6.98
C PRO A 24 16.50 -1.71 -6.04
N VAL A 25 17.79 -1.76 -6.38
CA VAL A 25 18.84 -2.40 -5.56
C VAL A 25 18.96 -1.74 -4.18
N ARG A 26 18.93 -0.41 -4.12
CA ARG A 26 18.99 0.31 -2.84
C ARG A 26 17.73 0.03 -2.01
N LYS A 27 16.56 -0.02 -2.63
CA LYS A 27 15.30 -0.33 -1.95
C LYS A 27 15.34 -1.74 -1.34
N GLU A 28 15.83 -2.73 -2.08
CA GLU A 28 16.02 -4.09 -1.60
C GLU A 28 17.00 -4.17 -0.43
N MET A 29 18.12 -3.44 -0.48
CA MET A 29 19.08 -3.36 0.62
C MET A 29 18.45 -2.77 1.89
N GLU A 30 17.66 -1.70 1.78
CA GLU A 30 16.98 -1.10 2.92
C GLU A 30 15.94 -2.05 3.51
N ILE A 31 15.14 -2.71 2.67
CA ILE A 31 14.16 -3.73 3.13
C ILE A 31 14.87 -4.86 3.87
N LYS A 32 15.99 -5.36 3.33
CA LYS A 32 16.80 -6.40 3.98
C LYS A 32 17.32 -5.95 5.34
N ASN A 33 17.80 -4.72 5.44
CA ASN A 33 18.24 -4.13 6.71
C ASN A 33 17.09 -4.00 7.71
N ILE A 34 15.89 -3.59 7.26
CA ILE A 34 14.70 -3.49 8.12
C ILE A 34 14.32 -4.86 8.66
N LEU A 35 14.19 -5.87 7.80
CA LEU A 35 13.77 -7.22 8.20
C LEU A 35 14.76 -7.86 9.18
N THR A 36 16.07 -7.67 8.96
CA THR A 36 17.10 -8.27 9.82
C THR A 36 17.28 -7.55 11.17
N ARG A 37 17.13 -6.21 11.20
CA ARG A 37 17.35 -5.41 12.41
C ARG A 37 16.10 -5.26 13.27
N GLN A 38 14.95 -5.04 12.65
CA GLN A 38 13.69 -4.81 13.35
C GLN A 38 12.95 -6.10 13.65
N LYS A 39 13.13 -7.14 12.81
CA LYS A 39 12.46 -8.44 12.93
C LYS A 39 10.94 -8.30 13.17
N PRO A 40 10.22 -7.56 12.31
CA PRO A 40 8.78 -7.39 12.47
C PRO A 40 8.05 -8.72 12.23
N ASP A 41 6.94 -8.93 12.92
CA ASP A 41 5.98 -10.01 12.67
C ASP A 41 4.92 -9.64 11.62
N ALA A 42 4.76 -8.34 11.34
CA ALA A 42 3.89 -7.81 10.31
C ALA A 42 4.42 -6.51 9.70
N ILE A 43 4.18 -6.32 8.40
CA ILE A 43 4.45 -5.09 7.67
C ILE A 43 3.21 -4.63 6.91
N PHE A 44 2.85 -3.36 7.10
CA PHE A 44 1.95 -2.63 6.21
C PHE A 44 2.77 -1.74 5.29
N ALA A 45 2.87 -2.10 4.02
CA ALA A 45 3.58 -1.31 3.03
C ALA A 45 2.66 -0.21 2.49
N SER A 46 3.24 0.95 2.20
CA SER A 46 2.48 2.08 1.64
C SER A 46 1.96 1.82 0.23
N ASP A 47 2.50 0.84 -0.49
CA ASP A 47 2.13 0.49 -1.87
C ASP A 47 2.43 -1.00 -2.12
N ASP A 48 1.73 -1.58 -3.08
CA ASP A 48 1.82 -3.01 -3.40
C ASP A 48 3.19 -3.43 -3.94
N LEU A 49 3.87 -2.58 -4.70
CA LEU A 49 5.19 -2.90 -5.26
C LEU A 49 6.24 -3.04 -4.15
N THR A 50 6.18 -2.17 -3.14
CA THR A 50 7.02 -2.27 -1.95
C THR A 50 6.66 -3.50 -1.12
N ALA A 51 5.38 -3.86 -1.00
CA ALA A 51 4.96 -5.10 -0.35
C ALA A 51 5.53 -6.35 -1.04
N ILE A 52 5.48 -6.39 -2.37
CA ILE A 52 6.06 -7.48 -3.18
C ILE A 52 7.57 -7.59 -2.95
N LEU A 53 8.28 -6.46 -2.91
CA LEU A 53 9.71 -6.46 -2.58
C LEU A 53 9.98 -6.96 -1.16
N VAL A 54 9.14 -6.61 -0.18
CA VAL A 54 9.24 -7.15 1.19
C VAL A 54 9.12 -8.67 1.19
N ILE A 55 8.12 -9.23 0.50
CA ILE A 55 7.92 -10.68 0.40
C ILE A 55 9.12 -11.35 -0.29
N LYS A 56 9.61 -10.77 -1.39
CA LYS A 56 10.80 -11.26 -2.09
C LYS A 56 12.01 -11.34 -1.16
N ILE A 57 12.32 -10.27 -0.44
CA ILE A 57 13.47 -10.22 0.46
C ILE A 57 13.27 -11.11 1.69
N ALA A 58 12.04 -11.24 2.20
CA ALA A 58 11.72 -12.20 3.25
C ALA A 58 12.04 -13.63 2.81
N GLN A 59 11.64 -14.01 1.60
CA GLN A 59 11.95 -15.31 1.01
C GLN A 59 13.47 -15.53 0.86
N GLU A 60 14.23 -14.52 0.41
CA GLU A 60 15.70 -14.59 0.32
C GLU A 60 16.38 -14.74 1.69
N LEU A 61 15.75 -14.24 2.75
CA LEU A 61 16.22 -14.38 4.14
C LEU A 61 15.72 -15.67 4.81
N GLY A 62 14.90 -16.47 4.13
CA GLY A 62 14.28 -17.67 4.70
C GLY A 62 13.19 -17.38 5.73
N ILE A 63 12.58 -16.20 5.69
CA ILE A 63 11.45 -15.80 6.55
C ILE A 63 10.15 -16.20 5.86
N SER A 64 9.35 -17.03 6.51
CA SER A 64 8.09 -17.56 5.97
C SER A 64 6.97 -16.52 6.02
N VAL A 65 6.23 -16.37 4.91
CA VAL A 65 5.05 -15.52 4.79
C VAL A 65 3.85 -16.42 4.47
N PRO A 66 2.78 -16.45 5.30
CA PRO A 66 2.45 -15.53 6.41
C PRO A 66 2.89 -15.98 7.82
N GLU A 67 3.56 -17.13 7.96
CA GLU A 67 3.78 -17.78 9.27
C GLU A 67 4.64 -16.95 10.22
N GLU A 68 5.75 -16.40 9.73
CA GLU A 68 6.69 -15.60 10.52
C GLU A 68 6.54 -14.10 10.26
N LEU A 69 6.19 -13.71 9.03
CA LEU A 69 5.96 -12.33 8.63
C LEU A 69 4.65 -12.20 7.85
N LYS A 70 3.74 -11.36 8.34
CA LYS A 70 2.54 -10.95 7.60
C LYS A 70 2.80 -9.69 6.79
N VAL A 71 2.23 -9.60 5.60
CA VAL A 71 2.42 -8.43 4.72
C VAL A 71 1.09 -7.99 4.13
N ILE A 72 0.79 -6.70 4.27
CA ILE A 72 -0.33 -6.02 3.60
C ILE A 72 0.23 -4.91 2.71
N GLY A 73 -0.22 -4.86 1.46
CA GLY A 73 0.06 -3.78 0.52
C GLY A 73 -1.03 -2.70 0.48
N TYR A 74 -0.93 -1.83 -0.51
CA TYR A 74 -1.91 -0.79 -0.78
C TYR A 74 -1.92 -0.46 -2.26
N ASP A 75 -3.11 -0.19 -2.79
CA ASP A 75 -3.50 0.26 -4.14
C ASP A 75 -4.52 -0.72 -4.72
N GLY A 76 -4.26 -2.02 -4.64
CA GLY A 76 -5.16 -3.08 -5.10
C GLY A 76 -5.53 -2.93 -6.56
N THR A 77 -4.52 -2.61 -7.39
CA THR A 77 -4.70 -2.42 -8.82
C THR A 77 -5.07 -3.74 -9.52
N TYR A 78 -5.64 -3.64 -10.72
CA TYR A 78 -5.88 -4.82 -11.56
C TYR A 78 -4.62 -5.66 -11.78
N PHE A 79 -3.44 -5.04 -11.86
CA PHE A 79 -2.17 -5.76 -11.95
C PHE A 79 -1.93 -6.64 -10.72
N ILE A 80 -2.20 -6.13 -9.53
CA ILE A 80 -2.01 -6.87 -8.28
C ILE A 80 -3.04 -8.00 -8.16
N GLU A 81 -4.30 -7.73 -8.50
CA GLU A 81 -5.36 -8.74 -8.49
C GLU A 81 -5.05 -9.94 -9.40
N ASN A 82 -4.47 -9.69 -10.59
CA ASN A 82 -4.24 -10.74 -11.58
C ASN A 82 -2.88 -11.44 -11.48
N TYR A 83 -1.83 -10.71 -11.08
CA TYR A 83 -0.47 -11.24 -11.09
C TYR A 83 0.08 -11.55 -9.70
N TYR A 84 -0.48 -10.94 -8.64
CA TYR A 84 -0.06 -11.16 -7.25
C TYR A 84 -1.25 -11.43 -6.32
N PRO A 85 -2.18 -12.36 -6.64
CA PRO A 85 -3.38 -12.61 -5.85
C PRO A 85 -3.09 -13.14 -4.43
N GLN A 86 -1.85 -13.54 -4.16
CA GLN A 86 -1.43 -13.97 -2.83
C GLN A 86 -1.19 -12.78 -1.88
N LEU A 87 -0.99 -11.57 -2.39
CA LEU A 87 -0.80 -10.37 -1.59
C LEU A 87 -2.14 -9.84 -1.09
N ALA A 88 -2.32 -9.77 0.22
CA ALA A 88 -3.39 -8.99 0.83
C ALA A 88 -3.10 -7.49 0.64
N THR A 89 -4.10 -6.71 0.21
CA THR A 89 -3.91 -5.29 -0.10
C THR A 89 -5.17 -4.47 0.12
N ILE A 90 -4.99 -3.19 0.46
CA ILE A 90 -6.09 -2.23 0.46
C ILE A 90 -6.37 -1.78 -0.97
N LYS A 91 -7.53 -2.15 -1.51
CA LYS A 91 -8.01 -1.73 -2.84
C LYS A 91 -8.63 -0.35 -2.76
N GLN A 92 -8.08 0.53 -3.59
CA GLN A 92 -8.65 1.85 -3.84
C GLN A 92 -9.72 1.75 -4.93
N PRO A 93 -10.83 2.50 -4.83
CA PRO A 93 -11.86 2.54 -5.85
C PRO A 93 -11.43 3.42 -7.03
N LEU A 94 -10.37 3.01 -7.74
CA LEU A 94 -9.70 3.83 -8.76
C LEU A 94 -10.65 4.25 -9.91
N GLU A 95 -11.56 3.37 -10.31
CA GLU A 95 -12.58 3.68 -11.33
C GLU A 95 -13.52 4.79 -10.85
N GLU A 96 -14.07 4.67 -9.64
CA GLU A 96 -14.95 5.68 -9.05
C GLU A 96 -14.23 7.01 -8.85
N ILE A 97 -12.96 6.98 -8.42
CA ILE A 97 -12.11 8.18 -8.32
C ILE A 97 -11.99 8.85 -9.69
N ALA A 98 -11.71 8.08 -10.75
CA ALA A 98 -11.53 8.61 -12.10
C ALA A 98 -12.83 9.22 -12.64
N CYS A 99 -13.95 8.49 -12.56
CA CYS A 99 -15.27 8.96 -12.97
C CYS A 99 -15.65 10.25 -12.24
N LEU A 100 -15.57 10.26 -10.91
CA LEU A 100 -15.89 11.42 -10.10
C LEU A 100 -15.00 12.62 -10.46
N THR A 101 -13.70 12.40 -10.65
CA THR A 101 -12.77 13.48 -11.00
C THR A 101 -13.13 14.13 -12.34
N VAL A 102 -13.42 13.32 -13.36
CA VAL A 102 -13.82 13.82 -14.69
C VAL A 102 -15.15 14.56 -14.61
N ASP A 103 -16.14 14.00 -13.92
CA ASP A 103 -17.46 14.61 -13.76
C ASP A 103 -17.38 15.97 -13.07
N LEU A 104 -16.57 16.08 -12.01
CA LEU A 104 -16.35 17.34 -11.30
C LEU A 104 -15.59 18.36 -12.16
N LEU A 105 -14.63 17.92 -12.97
CA LEU A 105 -13.92 18.80 -13.89
C LEU A 105 -14.87 19.38 -14.94
N LEU A 106 -15.72 18.55 -15.54
CA LEU A 106 -16.72 18.99 -16.53
C LEU A 106 -17.70 19.99 -15.91
N GLN A 107 -18.18 19.73 -14.69
CA GLN A 107 -19.03 20.67 -13.96
C GLN A 107 -18.35 22.04 -13.75
N LYS A 108 -17.07 22.05 -13.38
CA LYS A 108 -16.30 23.31 -13.24
C LYS A 108 -16.15 24.04 -14.56
N ILE A 109 -15.93 23.33 -15.67
CA ILE A 109 -15.82 23.93 -17.01
C ILE A 109 -17.15 24.59 -17.41
N GLU A 110 -18.28 23.99 -17.03
CA GLU A 110 -19.63 24.54 -17.24
C GLU A 110 -20.00 25.68 -16.26
N GLY A 111 -19.09 26.08 -15.37
CA GLY A 111 -19.33 27.15 -14.38
C GLY A 111 -20.21 26.73 -13.19
N LYS A 112 -20.40 25.43 -12.97
CA LYS A 112 -21.12 24.92 -11.79
C LYS A 112 -20.22 24.98 -10.56
N GLU A 113 -20.83 25.25 -9.41
CA GLU A 113 -20.15 25.10 -8.13
C GLU A 113 -19.93 23.63 -7.80
N VAL A 114 -18.70 23.29 -7.41
CA VAL A 114 -18.35 21.94 -6.92
C VAL A 114 -17.78 22.07 -5.51
N ALA A 115 -18.08 21.10 -4.65
CA ALA A 115 -17.57 21.09 -3.28
C ALA A 115 -16.04 21.09 -3.25
N THR A 116 -15.45 21.99 -2.46
CA THR A 116 -14.00 22.11 -2.24
C THR A 116 -13.54 21.39 -0.97
N THR A 117 -14.47 20.89 -0.17
CA THR A 117 -14.23 20.16 1.09
C THR A 117 -13.66 18.76 0.88
N GLY A 118 -13.52 18.31 -0.36
CA GLY A 118 -13.06 16.98 -0.73
C GLY A 118 -14.20 15.96 -0.81
N TYR A 119 -13.98 14.89 -1.57
CA TYR A 119 -14.88 13.75 -1.70
C TYR A 119 -14.21 12.52 -1.09
N PHE A 120 -14.98 11.71 -0.36
CA PHE A 120 -14.50 10.50 0.29
C PHE A 120 -15.10 9.27 -0.37
N LEU A 121 -14.24 8.42 -0.91
CA LEU A 121 -14.64 7.12 -1.46
C LEU A 121 -14.05 6.01 -0.60
N PRO A 122 -14.84 4.99 -0.23
CA PRO A 122 -14.39 3.94 0.69
C PRO A 122 -13.37 3.03 0.03
N VAL A 123 -12.32 2.67 0.79
CA VAL A 123 -11.39 1.60 0.40
C VAL A 123 -11.86 0.27 0.96
N THR A 124 -11.43 -0.84 0.36
CA THR A 124 -11.73 -2.19 0.82
C THR A 124 -10.45 -3.00 1.02
N LEU A 125 -10.48 -3.99 1.89
CA LEU A 125 -9.40 -4.98 1.99
C LEU A 125 -9.66 -6.10 0.98
N LEU A 126 -8.75 -6.29 0.03
CA LEU A 126 -8.65 -7.53 -0.72
C LEU A 126 -7.82 -8.52 0.10
N PRO A 127 -8.42 -9.64 0.55
CA PRO A 127 -7.68 -10.66 1.26
C PRO A 127 -6.71 -11.39 0.31
N GLY A 128 -5.57 -11.81 0.86
CA GLY A 128 -4.57 -12.64 0.19
C GLY A 128 -3.91 -13.58 1.19
N LYS A 129 -3.11 -14.52 0.72
CA LYS A 129 -2.40 -15.50 1.56
C LYS A 129 -1.22 -14.92 2.35
N SER A 130 -0.91 -13.63 2.20
CA SER A 130 0.17 -12.96 2.93
C SER A 130 -0.22 -12.52 4.36
N ILE A 131 -1.45 -12.82 4.81
CA ILE A 131 -1.93 -12.60 6.18
C ILE A 131 -2.60 -13.83 6.77
#